data_AF-A0A1U9K6P1-F1
#
_entry.id   AF-A0A1U9K6P1-F1
#
_cell.length_a   1.000
_cell.length_b   1.000
_cell.length_c   1.000
_cell.angle_alpha   90.00
_cell.angle_beta   90.00
_cell.angle_gamma   90.00
#
_symmetry.space_group_name_H-M   'P 1'
#
loop_
_entity.id
_entity.type
_entity.pdbx_description
1 polymer ?
#
loop_
_entity_poly.entity_id
_entity_poly.type
_entity_poly.pdbx_seq_one_letter_code
_entity_poly.pdbx_strand_id
1 'polypeptide(L)'
;MRGKELLTPEQRLELMQVPMDIDERDLGIYYTLTSQDLMFIKSRRRDVNRLGTAIQICVLRHLGWSLPNIKVIPDKVIEYVARQLQVDSSVFSKYGQRENLNYS
;
A
#
# COMPACT_ATOMS: atom_id res chain seq x y z
N MET A 1 -15.14 -26.22 -24.17
CA MET A 1 -14.01 -25.29 -23.95
C MET A 1 -14.57 -24.02 -23.34
N ARG A 2 -14.27 -23.74 -22.08
CA ARG A 2 -14.80 -22.57 -21.35
C ARG A 2 -13.90 -21.39 -21.73
N GLY A 3 -14.46 -20.40 -22.42
CA GLY A 3 -13.72 -19.24 -22.92
C GLY A 3 -12.95 -18.58 -21.78
N LYS A 4 -11.70 -18.24 -22.01
CA LYS A 4 -10.96 -17.32 -21.14
C LYS A 4 -11.71 -15.99 -21.21
N GLU A 5 -12.58 -15.72 -20.24
CA GLU A 5 -13.17 -14.39 -20.08
C GLU A 5 -12.01 -13.43 -19.84
N LEU A 6 -11.71 -12.62 -20.86
CA LEU A 6 -10.76 -11.54 -20.74
C LEU A 6 -11.43 -10.51 -19.83
N LEU A 7 -10.83 -10.26 -18.67
CA LEU A 7 -11.26 -9.19 -17.76
C LEU A 7 -11.43 -7.90 -18.55
N THR A 8 -12.59 -7.27 -18.38
CA THR A 8 -12.87 -5.94 -18.92
C THR A 8 -11.85 -4.92 -18.39
N PRO A 9 -11.57 -3.83 -19.11
CA PRO A 9 -10.72 -2.77 -18.61
C PRO A 9 -11.10 -2.30 -17.19
N GLU A 10 -12.39 -2.23 -16.89
CA GLU A 10 -12.95 -1.82 -15.61
C GLU A 10 -12.62 -2.84 -14.51
N GLN A 11 -12.84 -4.13 -14.75
CA GLN A 11 -12.48 -5.20 -13.80
C GLN A 11 -10.96 -5.25 -13.55
N ARG A 12 -10.15 -4.95 -14.56
CA ARG A 12 -8.70 -4.84 -14.37
C ARG A 12 -8.34 -3.65 -13.49
N LEU A 13 -9.02 -2.52 -13.64
CA LEU A 13 -8.80 -1.33 -12.82
C LEU A 13 -9.23 -1.54 -11.36
N GLU A 14 -10.29 -2.31 -11.11
CA GLU A 14 -10.69 -2.69 -9.75
C GLU A 14 -9.65 -3.60 -9.08
N LEU A 15 -9.13 -4.59 -9.81
CA LEU A 15 -8.06 -5.47 -9.31
C LEU A 15 -6.73 -4.75 -9.08
N MET A 16 -6.54 -3.57 -9.67
CA MET A 16 -5.35 -2.73 -9.53
C MET A 16 -5.44 -1.74 -8.36
N GLN A 17 -6.46 -1.82 -7.51
CA GLN A 17 -6.66 -0.91 -6.40
C GLN A 17 -6.89 -1.67 -5.09
N VAL A 18 -6.56 -1.03 -3.98
CA VAL A 18 -6.93 -1.56 -2.66
C VAL A 18 -8.42 -1.30 -2.46
N PRO A 19 -9.25 -2.32 -2.17
CA PRO A 19 -10.67 -2.14 -1.92
C PRO A 19 -10.91 -1.16 -0.76
N MET A 20 -11.81 -0.18 -0.96
CA MET A 20 -12.14 0.81 0.08
C MET A 20 -12.83 0.21 1.29
N ASP A 21 -13.52 -0.91 1.09
CA ASP A 21 -14.28 -1.68 2.08
C ASP A 21 -13.54 -2.92 2.57
N ILE A 22 -12.19 -2.95 2.45
CA ILE A 22 -11.37 -4.07 2.89
C ILE A 22 -11.71 -4.53 4.32
N ASP A 23 -12.00 -5.82 4.45
CA ASP A 23 -12.41 -6.41 5.72
C ASP A 23 -11.22 -6.61 6.68
N GLU A 24 -11.49 -6.98 7.92
CA GLU A 24 -10.42 -7.19 8.91
C GLU A 24 -9.57 -8.44 8.63
N ARG A 25 -10.13 -9.44 7.95
CA ARG A 25 -9.42 -10.67 7.62
C ARG A 25 -8.34 -10.40 6.58
N ASP A 26 -8.70 -9.76 5.48
CA ASP A 26 -7.79 -9.37 4.41
C ASP A 26 -6.75 -8.36 4.91
N LEU A 27 -7.16 -7.46 5.81
CA LEU A 27 -6.24 -6.56 6.50
C LEU A 27 -5.17 -7.33 7.28
N GLY A 28 -5.57 -8.35 8.05
CA GLY A 28 -4.63 -9.20 8.80
C GLY A 28 -3.77 -10.12 7.91
N ILE A 29 -4.27 -10.54 6.76
CA ILE A 29 -3.51 -11.40 5.83
C ILE A 29 -2.46 -10.59 5.08
N TYR A 30 -2.83 -9.43 4.53
CA TYR A 30 -1.99 -8.71 3.59
C TYR A 30 -1.24 -7.53 4.20
N TYR A 31 -1.78 -6.89 5.23
CA TYR A 31 -1.28 -5.63 5.78
C TYR A 31 -0.62 -5.75 7.15
N THR A 32 -0.47 -6.96 7.68
CA THR A 32 0.40 -7.21 8.84
C THR A 32 1.87 -7.25 8.40
N LEU A 33 2.71 -6.49 9.09
CA LEU A 33 4.15 -6.44 8.87
C LEU A 33 4.83 -7.60 9.58
N THR A 34 5.66 -8.32 8.84
CA THR A 34 6.52 -9.36 9.40
C THR A 34 7.72 -8.75 10.12
N SER A 35 8.40 -9.53 10.96
CA SER A 35 9.65 -9.11 11.58
C SER A 35 10.72 -8.68 10.56
N GLN A 36 10.74 -9.32 9.38
CA GLN A 36 11.66 -8.96 8.30
C GLN A 36 11.31 -7.61 7.67
N ASP A 37 10.02 -7.35 7.45
CA ASP A 37 9.54 -6.05 6.97
C ASP A 37 9.97 -4.94 7.93
N LEU A 38 9.74 -5.15 9.24
CA LEU A 38 10.09 -4.18 10.27
C LEU A 38 11.60 -3.90 10.31
N MET A 39 12.45 -4.92 10.19
CA MET A 39 13.91 -4.74 10.12
C MET A 39 14.31 -3.92 8.89
N PHE A 40 13.73 -4.22 7.73
CA PHE A 40 13.99 -3.48 6.50
C PHE A 40 13.52 -2.01 6.60
N ILE A 41 12.32 -1.78 7.12
CA ILE A 41 11.71 -0.44 7.26
C ILE A 41 12.48 0.43 8.24
N LYS A 42 13.01 -0.14 9.34
CA LYS A 42 13.78 0.60 10.35
C LYS A 42 15.00 1.34 9.78
N SER A 43 15.55 0.88 8.66
CA SER A 43 16.66 1.55 7.95
C SER A 43 16.29 2.95 7.41
N ARG A 44 14.99 3.27 7.27
CA ARG A 44 14.53 4.57 6.76
C ARG A 44 14.53 5.63 7.87
N ARG A 45 15.04 6.83 7.57
CA ARG A 45 15.26 7.90 8.56
C ARG A 45 14.01 8.69 8.98
N ARG A 46 12.97 8.81 8.14
CA ARG A 46 11.77 9.62 8.42
C ARG A 46 10.54 8.74 8.48
N ASP A 47 9.61 9.03 9.39
CA ASP A 47 8.39 8.23 9.58
C ASP A 47 7.51 8.19 8.34
N VAL A 48 7.43 9.31 7.59
CA VAL A 48 6.79 9.35 6.26
C VAL A 48 7.36 8.31 5.29
N ASN A 49 8.69 8.11 5.29
CA ASN A 49 9.33 7.11 4.43
C ASN A 49 9.11 5.70 4.97
N ARG A 50 9.03 5.52 6.30
CA ARG A 50 8.79 4.23 6.94
C ARG A 50 7.38 3.73 6.64
N LEU A 51 6.37 4.54 6.95
CA LEU A 51 4.96 4.24 6.72
C LEU A 51 4.69 3.99 5.25
N GLY A 52 5.23 4.84 4.38
CA GLY A 52 5.04 4.67 2.96
C GLY A 52 5.70 3.42 2.37
N THR A 53 6.94 3.12 2.78
CA THR A 53 7.60 1.87 2.36
C THR A 53 6.82 0.64 2.86
N ALA A 54 6.30 0.70 4.08
CA ALA A 54 5.48 -0.38 4.64
C ALA A 54 4.20 -0.62 3.84
N ILE A 55 3.49 0.45 3.49
CA ILE A 55 2.30 0.37 2.65
C ILE A 55 2.64 -0.19 1.26
N GLN A 56 3.76 0.20 0.65
CA GLN A 56 4.19 -0.37 -0.63
C GLN A 56 4.44 -1.89 -0.56
N ILE A 57 5.07 -2.37 0.51
CA ILE A 57 5.32 -3.81 0.72
C ILE A 57 3.99 -4.56 0.88
N CYS A 58 3.08 -4.04 1.69
CA CYS A 58 1.77 -4.67 1.89
C CYS A 58 0.92 -4.67 0.62
N VAL A 59 0.91 -3.57 -0.15
CA VAL A 59 0.21 -3.50 -1.44
C VAL A 59 0.80 -4.48 -2.44
N LEU A 60 2.12 -4.58 -2.53
CA LEU A 60 2.78 -5.57 -3.39
C LEU A 60 2.37 -7.00 -3.00
N ARG A 61 2.23 -7.30 -1.70
CA ARG A 61 1.78 -8.60 -1.21
C ARG A 61 0.33 -8.90 -1.55
N HIS A 62 -0.54 -7.88 -1.46
CA HIS A 62 -1.97 -8.02 -1.75
C HIS A 62 -2.24 -8.15 -3.26
N LEU A 63 -1.71 -7.21 -4.06
CA LEU A 63 -2.05 -7.08 -5.48
C LEU A 63 -1.06 -7.81 -6.39
N GLY A 64 0.11 -8.23 -5.89
CA GLY A 64 1.12 -8.93 -6.66
C GLY A 64 1.99 -8.04 -7.56
N TRP A 65 1.79 -6.72 -7.55
CA TRP A 65 2.62 -5.75 -8.27
C TRP A 65 2.81 -4.46 -7.46
N SER A 66 3.94 -3.79 -7.64
CA SER A 66 4.18 -2.47 -7.05
C SER A 66 3.63 -1.40 -7.98
N LEU A 67 2.69 -0.58 -7.49
CA LEU A 67 2.14 0.52 -8.27
C LEU A 67 3.00 1.76 -8.07
N PRO A 68 3.53 2.37 -9.14
CA PRO A 68 4.27 3.63 -9.04
C PRO A 68 3.38 4.78 -8.54
N ASN A 69 2.06 4.69 -8.77
CA ASN A 69 1.07 5.66 -8.32
C ASN A 69 -0.07 4.93 -7.59
N ILE A 70 0.13 4.66 -6.31
CA ILE A 70 -0.97 4.41 -5.40
C ILE A 70 -1.89 5.64 -5.45
N LYS A 71 -3.05 5.53 -6.12
CA LYS A 71 -3.96 6.67 -6.26
C LYS A 71 -4.77 6.93 -4.99
N VAL A 72 -5.20 5.86 -4.32
CA VAL A 72 -5.97 5.92 -3.07
C VAL A 72 -5.62 4.70 -2.23
N ILE A 73 -5.27 4.90 -0.96
CA ILE A 73 -5.23 3.85 0.06
C ILE A 73 -6.33 4.16 1.06
N PRO A 74 -7.14 3.18 1.46
CA PRO A 74 -8.15 3.39 2.49
C PRO A 74 -7.50 3.80 3.82
N ASP A 75 -8.09 4.76 4.53
CA ASP A 75 -7.57 5.23 5.82
C ASP A 75 -7.40 4.09 6.82
N LYS A 76 -8.32 3.12 6.82
CA LYS A 76 -8.25 1.90 7.64
C LYS A 76 -6.94 1.14 7.44
N VAL A 77 -6.44 1.04 6.20
CA VAL A 77 -5.16 0.40 5.88
C VAL A 77 -4.00 1.23 6.40
N ILE A 78 -4.03 2.55 6.19
CA ILE A 78 -2.97 3.46 6.63
C ILE A 78 -2.84 3.40 8.16
N GLU A 79 -3.96 3.51 8.88
CA GLU A 79 -4.01 3.42 10.33
C GLU A 79 -3.49 2.08 10.84
N TYR A 80 -3.91 0.98 10.24
CA TYR A 80 -3.50 -0.36 10.64
C TYR A 80 -2.00 -0.56 10.53
N VAL A 81 -1.40 -0.11 9.43
CA VAL A 81 0.06 -0.19 9.22
C VAL A 81 0.81 0.80 10.12
N ALA A 82 0.29 2.02 10.31
CA ALA A 82 0.90 3.05 11.16
C ALA A 82 1.00 2.61 12.62
N ARG A 83 -0.05 1.96 13.15
CA ARG A 83 -0.05 1.39 14.52
C ARG A 83 1.07 0.38 14.73
N GLN A 84 1.35 -0.47 13.75
CA GLN A 84 2.43 -1.47 13.84
C GLN A 84 3.83 -0.84 13.86
N LEU A 85 3.98 0.34 13.24
CA LEU A 85 5.23 1.10 13.21
C LEU A 85 5.36 2.11 14.35
N GLN A 86 4.31 2.31 15.15
CA GLN A 86 4.21 3.37 16.17
C GLN A 86 4.47 4.77 15.60
N VAL A 87 3.92 5.02 14.41
CA VAL A 87 3.99 6.33 13.74
C VAL A 87 2.58 6.90 13.59
N ASP A 88 2.49 8.21 13.46
CA ASP A 88 1.23 8.90 13.22
C ASP A 88 0.75 8.63 11.78
N SER A 89 -0.51 8.22 11.58
CA SER A 89 -1.05 7.90 10.25
C SER A 89 -1.15 9.13 9.33
N SER A 90 -1.32 10.33 9.88
CA SER A 90 -1.44 11.58 9.12
C SER A 90 -0.17 11.91 8.33
N VAL A 91 1.00 11.37 8.74
CA VAL A 91 2.24 11.57 7.99
C VAL A 91 2.18 10.94 6.60
N PHE A 92 1.28 9.99 6.36
CA PHE A 92 1.06 9.39 5.04
C PHE A 92 0.53 10.40 4.02
N SER A 93 -0.19 11.44 4.43
CA SER A 93 -0.63 12.52 3.51
C SER A 93 0.53 13.22 2.79
N LYS A 94 1.73 13.16 3.38
CA LYS A 94 2.99 13.69 2.81
C LYS A 94 3.72 12.65 1.94
N TYR A 95 3.32 11.38 2.03
CA TYR A 95 3.83 10.27 1.26
C TYR A 95 2.98 10.11 -0.01
N GLY A 96 3.49 10.59 -1.14
CA GLY A 96 2.72 10.68 -2.40
C GLY A 96 2.85 12.05 -3.07
N GLN A 97 3.28 13.07 -2.33
CA GLN A 97 3.71 14.37 -2.88
C GLN A 97 5.05 14.29 -3.64
N ARG A 98 5.48 13.10 -4.06
CA ARG A 98 6.67 12.88 -4.89
C ARG A 98 6.33 12.97 -6.38
N GLU A 99 5.73 14.08 -6.77
CA GLU A 99 5.83 14.70 -8.11
C GLU A 99 5.80 16.21 -7.82
N ASN A 100 6.87 17.00 -7.94
CA ASN A 100 7.80 17.12 -9.05
C ASN A 100 9.15 17.62 -8.53
N LEU A 101 10.21 16.80 -8.56
CA LEU A 101 11.54 17.37 -8.80
C LEU A 101 11.70 17.36 -10.31
N ASN A 102 11.33 18.48 -10.93
CA ASN A 102 11.69 18.82 -12.30
C ASN A 102 13.21 18.67 -12.42
N TYR A 103 13.68 17.60 -13.04
CA TYR A 103 14.94 17.67 -13.75
C TYR A 103 14.65 18.53 -14.99
N SER A 104 15.00 19.82 -14.87
CA SER A 104 15.14 20.74 -16.00
C SER A 104 16.36 20.39 -16.83
#